data_AF-A0AA42YPN6-F1
#
_entry.id   AF-A0AA42YPN6-F1
#
_cell.length_a   1.000
_cell.length_b   1.000
_cell.length_c   1.000
_cell.angle_alpha   90.00
_cell.angle_beta   90.00
_cell.angle_gamma   90.00
#
_symmetry.space_group_name_H-M   'P 1'
#
loop_
_entity.id
_entity.type
_entity.pdbx_description
1 polymer ?
#
loop_
_entity_poly.entity_id
_entity_poly.type
_entity_poly.pdbx_seq_one_letter_code
_entity_poly.pdbx_strand_id
1 'polypeptide(L)'
;MKNRLTHIPKTYGITRRKFLWITSASGAGFLLGCAANPVTGKSQLMLVSEDEEIEIDRQYSPYQFSTDYGLIQDKILNNYINQTGKKISGLTHRPHMPYSFQGVNAAYVNAYAFPGGSIAATRGILIELRNEAELSALLGHEIGHVNARHTAAQMSKSGLTSTLIGGIATIAGTQVPGLGSLASQLGMFTAGAFLAHYSRDNERQADALGLEYMVKAGYNPNGFVGLMDLLRSTSKHEPSAIELMFSTHPMSDERYSTAVQTVQTKYRQAQNLPFYRERYMDQTVKLRTMKGAIKAMQKGEHAMAQKKYDEAETYFEKALKQVPDDYAGLVMMAKCQMVREKYSEAGRFVKKAKNVYPQEAQAHYLAGFVNMNQKQFDSAYEDFKMYEKILPGNPNITFYQGLSLEKMNRVSESADKYYRYIKVVNQGDKAKYAYRRLVEWGYVK
;
A
#
# COMPACT_ATOMS: atom_id res chain seq x y z
N MET A 1 -22.38 44.16 60.13
CA MET A 1 -23.16 42.98 60.56
C MET A 1 -23.82 42.32 59.35
N LYS A 2 -23.30 41.17 58.88
CA LYS A 2 -24.02 39.89 58.62
C LYS A 2 -23.21 39.02 57.66
N ASN A 3 -22.60 37.98 58.23
CA ASN A 3 -22.03 36.82 57.57
C ASN A 3 -23.08 36.05 56.77
N ARG A 4 -22.70 35.50 55.60
CA ARG A 4 -23.13 34.17 55.14
C ARG A 4 -21.97 33.47 54.42
N LEU A 5 -21.48 32.42 55.07
CA LEU A 5 -20.71 31.31 54.49
C LEU A 5 -21.61 30.48 53.56
N THR A 6 -20.99 29.82 52.57
CA THR A 6 -21.35 28.57 51.84
C THR A 6 -20.85 28.72 50.39
N HIS A 7 -20.18 27.79 49.69
CA HIS A 7 -19.90 26.36 49.81
C HIS A 7 -18.61 26.10 49.02
N ILE A 8 -17.63 25.38 49.58
CA ILE A 8 -16.54 24.78 48.79
C ILE A 8 -17.02 23.39 48.34
N PRO A 9 -17.04 23.06 47.03
CA PRO A 9 -17.44 21.73 46.59
C PRO A 9 -16.41 20.69 47.04
N LYS A 10 -16.89 19.61 47.68
CA LYS A 10 -16.07 18.43 48.02
C LYS A 10 -15.47 17.87 46.74
N THR A 11 -14.15 17.77 46.69
CA THR A 11 -13.43 17.04 45.65
C THR A 11 -13.86 15.58 45.68
N TYR A 12 -14.42 15.08 44.58
CA TYR A 12 -14.70 13.66 44.39
C TYR A 12 -13.38 12.91 44.19
N GLY A 13 -12.66 12.65 45.28
CA GLY A 13 -11.50 11.79 45.29
C GLY A 13 -11.92 10.34 45.04
N ILE A 14 -11.30 9.69 44.06
CA ILE A 14 -11.46 8.24 43.83
C ILE A 14 -11.02 7.53 45.11
N THR A 15 -11.92 6.74 45.72
CA THR A 15 -11.58 6.01 46.95
C THR A 15 -10.48 4.99 46.67
N ARG A 16 -9.59 4.74 47.63
CA ARG A 16 -8.48 3.78 47.51
C ARG A 16 -8.94 2.40 47.01
N ARG A 17 -10.15 1.97 47.39
CA ARG A 17 -10.78 0.73 46.92
C ARG A 17 -11.21 0.79 45.44
N LYS A 18 -11.74 1.91 44.97
CA LYS A 18 -12.01 2.15 43.53
C LYS A 18 -10.73 2.29 42.72
N PHE A 19 -9.71 2.96 43.27
CA PHE A 19 -8.38 3.05 42.64
C PHE A 19 -7.74 1.68 42.48
N LEU A 20 -7.77 0.85 43.53
CA LEU A 20 -7.29 -0.54 43.49
C LEU A 20 -8.11 -1.39 42.52
N TRP A 21 -9.44 -1.24 42.47
CA TRP A 21 -10.27 -1.95 41.50
C TRP A 21 -9.99 -1.54 40.05
N ILE A 22 -9.84 -0.24 39.78
CA ILE A 22 -9.51 0.27 38.45
C ILE A 22 -8.11 -0.19 38.03
N THR A 23 -7.12 -0.12 38.92
CA THR A 23 -5.75 -0.59 38.62
C THR A 23 -5.67 -2.12 38.47
N SER A 24 -6.47 -2.88 39.22
CA SER A 24 -6.55 -4.34 39.09
C SER A 24 -7.28 -4.77 37.81
N ALA A 25 -8.36 -4.07 37.44
CA ALA A 25 -9.08 -4.32 36.19
C ALA A 25 -8.24 -3.93 34.97
N SER A 26 -7.47 -2.84 35.04
CA SER A 26 -6.49 -2.49 34.02
C SER A 26 -5.37 -3.54 33.94
N GLY A 27 -4.86 -4.02 35.09
CA GLY A 27 -3.82 -5.06 35.15
C GLY A 27 -4.24 -6.42 34.59
N ALA A 28 -5.50 -6.82 34.76
CA ALA A 28 -6.05 -8.04 34.18
C ALA A 28 -6.25 -7.94 32.65
N GLY A 29 -6.58 -6.75 32.14
CA GLY A 29 -6.67 -6.49 30.69
C GLY A 29 -5.32 -6.56 29.96
N PHE A 30 -4.20 -6.27 30.65
CA PHE A 30 -2.86 -6.34 30.06
C PHE A 30 -2.39 -7.76 29.72
N LEU A 31 -2.95 -8.79 30.35
CA LEU A 31 -2.55 -10.19 30.09
C LEU A 31 -3.22 -10.79 28.84
N LEU A 32 -4.30 -10.20 28.34
CA LEU A 32 -5.02 -10.70 27.15
C LEU A 32 -4.48 -10.12 25.83
N GLY A 33 -3.64 -9.10 25.88
CA GLY A 33 -3.12 -8.41 24.69
C GLY A 33 -1.76 -8.90 24.20
N CYS A 34 -1.14 -9.89 24.85
CA CYS A 34 0.18 -10.39 24.51
C CYS A 34 0.07 -11.79 23.87
N ALA A 35 0.63 -11.97 22.68
CA ALA A 35 0.77 -13.27 22.04
C ALA A 35 2.25 -13.54 21.73
N ALA A 36 2.63 -14.82 21.70
CA ALA A 36 3.98 -15.19 21.31
C ALA A 36 4.20 -14.92 19.81
N ASN A 37 5.32 -14.30 19.48
CA ASN A 37 5.81 -14.26 18.11
C ASN A 37 6.06 -15.71 17.64
N PRO A 38 5.42 -16.19 16.56
CA PRO A 38 5.52 -17.60 16.13
C PRO A 38 6.95 -18.07 15.83
N VAL A 39 7.85 -17.14 15.55
CA VAL A 39 9.24 -17.43 15.19
C VAL A 39 10.16 -17.40 16.40
N THR A 40 10.08 -16.34 17.23
CA THR A 40 11.03 -16.17 18.36
C THR A 40 10.52 -16.74 19.68
N GLY A 41 9.22 -17.07 19.77
CA GLY A 41 8.56 -17.44 21.02
C GLY A 41 8.43 -16.29 22.04
N LYS A 42 8.96 -15.10 21.74
CA LYS A 42 8.90 -13.94 22.62
C LYS A 42 7.48 -13.42 22.69
N SER A 43 7.00 -13.14 23.90
CA SER A 43 5.73 -12.48 24.14
C SER A 43 5.80 -11.04 23.63
N GLN A 44 4.88 -10.67 22.74
CA GLN A 44 4.76 -9.32 22.21
C GLN A 44 3.29 -8.90 22.23
N LEU A 45 3.04 -7.59 22.37
CA LEU A 45 1.68 -7.07 22.24
C LEU A 45 1.15 -7.39 20.84
N MET A 46 0.05 -8.13 20.79
CA MET A 46 -0.59 -8.62 19.59
C MET A 46 -2.11 -8.59 19.81
N LEU A 47 -2.71 -7.46 19.47
CA LEU A 47 -4.14 -7.20 19.59
C LEU A 47 -4.92 -7.64 18.34
N VAL A 48 -4.22 -7.80 17.21
CA VAL A 48 -4.79 -8.27 15.96
C VAL A 48 -4.67 -9.80 15.91
N SER A 49 -5.78 -10.49 15.72
CA SER A 49 -5.86 -11.93 15.52
C SER A 49 -5.46 -12.33 14.09
N GLU A 50 -5.23 -13.62 13.86
CA GLU A 50 -4.91 -14.12 12.52
C GLU A 50 -6.08 -13.96 11.53
N ASP A 51 -7.31 -14.20 11.98
CA ASP A 51 -8.50 -14.00 11.14
C ASP A 51 -8.66 -12.51 10.76
N GLU A 52 -8.38 -11.59 11.69
CA GLU A 52 -8.35 -10.15 11.39
C GLU A 52 -7.21 -9.78 10.43
N GLU A 53 -6.02 -10.41 10.53
CA GLU A 53 -4.94 -10.22 9.55
C GLU A 53 -5.39 -10.58 8.13
N ILE A 54 -6.10 -11.71 7.99
CA ILE A 54 -6.61 -12.20 6.71
C ILE A 54 -7.70 -11.28 6.16
N GLU A 55 -8.64 -10.84 7.01
CA GLU A 55 -9.72 -9.96 6.57
C GLU A 55 -9.18 -8.57 6.18
N ILE A 56 -8.23 -8.04 6.93
CA ILE A 56 -7.54 -6.79 6.59
C ILE A 56 -6.80 -6.93 5.26
N ASP A 57 -6.07 -8.01 5.04
CA ASP A 57 -5.45 -8.26 3.74
C ASP A 57 -6.49 -8.26 2.61
N ARG A 58 -7.55 -9.06 2.74
CA ARG A 58 -8.62 -9.17 1.75
C ARG A 58 -9.26 -7.81 1.43
N GLN A 59 -9.43 -6.98 2.45
CA GLN A 59 -10.06 -5.66 2.31
C GLN A 59 -9.12 -4.64 1.67
N TYR A 60 -7.83 -4.63 2.01
CA TYR A 60 -6.92 -3.52 1.68
C TYR A 60 -5.88 -3.83 0.59
N SER A 61 -5.47 -5.09 0.40
CA SER A 61 -4.49 -5.44 -0.65
C SER A 61 -4.96 -5.10 -2.07
N PRO A 62 -6.26 -5.25 -2.46
CA PRO A 62 -6.72 -4.84 -3.79
C PRO A 62 -6.57 -3.34 -4.06
N TYR A 63 -6.72 -2.50 -3.02
CA TYR A 63 -6.53 -1.05 -3.14
C TYR A 63 -5.08 -0.68 -3.41
N GLN A 64 -4.15 -1.36 -2.74
CA GLN A 64 -2.72 -1.14 -2.98
C GLN A 64 -2.31 -1.65 -4.37
N PHE A 65 -2.78 -2.82 -4.78
CA PHE A 65 -2.55 -3.31 -6.14
C PHE A 65 -3.08 -2.33 -7.20
N SER A 66 -4.27 -1.76 -6.99
CA SER A 66 -4.82 -0.72 -7.87
C SER A 66 -3.97 0.56 -7.87
N THR A 67 -3.51 0.99 -6.71
CA THR A 67 -2.58 2.13 -6.56
C THR A 67 -1.30 1.89 -7.38
N ASP A 68 -0.83 0.65 -7.42
CA ASP A 68 0.32 0.19 -8.21
C ASP A 68 -0.04 -0.21 -9.65
N TYR A 69 -1.12 0.38 -10.17
CA TYR A 69 -1.58 0.26 -11.54
C TYR A 69 -2.01 -1.16 -11.93
N GLY A 70 -2.49 -1.91 -10.93
CA GLY A 70 -2.97 -3.28 -11.04
C GLY A 70 -1.86 -4.31 -11.25
N LEU A 71 -2.28 -5.58 -11.31
CA LEU A 71 -1.39 -6.70 -11.57
C LEU A 71 -0.79 -6.64 -12.98
N ILE A 72 0.43 -7.13 -13.14
CA ILE A 72 1.03 -7.38 -14.46
C ILE A 72 0.15 -8.38 -15.24
N GLN A 73 -0.20 -8.07 -16.48
CA GLN A 73 -1.14 -8.90 -17.26
C GLN A 73 -0.47 -10.12 -17.92
N ASP A 74 0.87 -10.17 -17.88
CA ASP A 74 1.63 -11.35 -18.31
C ASP A 74 1.42 -12.52 -17.33
N LYS A 75 0.46 -13.38 -17.68
CA LYS A 75 0.10 -14.56 -16.89
C LYS A 75 1.27 -15.52 -16.68
N ILE A 76 2.22 -15.59 -17.61
CA ILE A 76 3.39 -16.48 -17.50
C ILE A 76 4.29 -15.97 -16.37
N LEU A 77 4.66 -14.70 -16.41
CA LEU A 77 5.46 -14.06 -15.37
C LEU A 77 4.76 -14.12 -14.00
N ASN A 78 3.46 -13.82 -13.94
CA ASN A 78 2.74 -13.85 -12.67
C ASN A 78 2.61 -15.27 -12.09
N ASN A 79 2.36 -16.27 -12.93
CA ASN A 79 2.38 -17.67 -12.49
C ASN A 79 3.77 -18.08 -11.97
N TYR A 80 4.84 -17.63 -12.63
CA TYR A 80 6.20 -17.89 -12.20
C TYR A 80 6.52 -17.27 -10.83
N ILE A 81 6.20 -15.99 -10.63
CA ILE A 81 6.34 -15.31 -9.33
C ILE A 81 5.57 -16.07 -8.23
N ASN A 82 4.32 -16.44 -8.52
CA ASN A 82 3.48 -17.20 -7.60
C ASN A 82 4.02 -18.59 -7.28
N GLN A 83 4.57 -19.30 -8.26
CA GLN A 83 5.20 -20.61 -8.04
C GLN A 83 6.46 -20.50 -7.19
N THR A 84 7.33 -19.53 -7.47
CA THR A 84 8.53 -19.26 -6.65
C THR A 84 8.14 -18.94 -5.21
N GLY A 85 7.18 -18.05 -4.99
CA GLY A 85 6.71 -17.70 -3.65
C GLY A 85 6.08 -18.88 -2.91
N LYS A 86 5.18 -19.64 -3.55
CA LYS A 86 4.51 -20.80 -2.94
C LYS A 86 5.47 -21.92 -2.55
N LYS A 87 6.55 -22.11 -3.31
CA LYS A 87 7.61 -23.06 -2.97
C LYS A 87 8.28 -22.72 -1.62
N ILE A 88 8.41 -21.43 -1.32
CA ILE A 88 8.99 -20.93 -0.08
C ILE A 88 7.96 -21.00 1.04
N SER A 89 6.74 -20.51 0.80
CA SER A 89 5.72 -20.32 1.85
C SER A 89 5.28 -21.61 2.54
N GLY A 90 5.29 -22.73 1.82
CA GLY A 90 5.01 -24.05 2.40
C GLY A 90 6.06 -24.58 3.39
N LEU A 91 7.21 -23.93 3.51
CA LEU A 91 8.34 -24.33 4.37
C LEU A 91 8.57 -23.36 5.53
N THR A 92 7.55 -22.57 5.87
CA THR A 92 7.61 -21.47 6.84
C THR A 92 7.00 -21.86 8.19
N HIS A 93 6.99 -20.92 9.15
CA HIS A 93 6.37 -21.11 10.46
C HIS A 93 4.84 -20.99 10.42
N ARG A 94 4.26 -20.37 9.38
CA ARG A 94 2.81 -20.18 9.19
C ARG A 94 2.35 -20.70 7.81
N PRO A 95 2.57 -21.98 7.46
CA PRO A 95 2.31 -22.49 6.10
C PRO A 95 0.83 -22.51 5.72
N HIS A 96 -0.08 -22.39 6.69
CA HIS A 96 -1.54 -22.36 6.50
C HIS A 96 -2.10 -21.00 6.10
N MET A 97 -1.30 -19.92 6.19
CA MET A 97 -1.73 -18.58 5.76
C MET A 97 -2.04 -18.56 4.26
N PRO A 98 -3.03 -17.77 3.81
CA PRO A 98 -3.49 -17.74 2.42
C PRO A 98 -2.55 -16.94 1.50
N TYR A 99 -1.28 -17.35 1.42
CA TYR A 99 -0.26 -16.64 0.65
C TYR A 99 -0.64 -16.48 -0.83
N SER A 100 -0.46 -15.26 -1.32
CA SER A 100 -0.56 -14.93 -2.75
C SER A 100 0.63 -14.07 -3.15
N PHE A 101 1.19 -14.31 -4.34
CA PHE A 101 2.33 -13.54 -4.84
C PHE A 101 2.03 -13.01 -6.23
N GLN A 102 2.25 -11.72 -6.42
CA GLN A 102 1.92 -11.06 -7.68
C GLN A 102 3.00 -10.04 -8.07
N GLY A 103 3.17 -9.85 -9.37
CA GLY A 103 3.82 -8.68 -9.96
C GLY A 103 2.81 -7.57 -10.20
N VAL A 104 3.18 -6.32 -9.90
CA VAL A 104 2.35 -5.12 -10.15
C VAL A 104 3.01 -4.15 -11.13
N ASN A 105 2.20 -3.32 -11.81
CA ASN A 105 2.65 -2.44 -12.90
C ASN A 105 3.36 -1.16 -12.43
N ALA A 106 3.52 -0.94 -11.13
CA ALA A 106 4.32 0.15 -10.57
C ALA A 106 5.75 0.16 -11.13
N ALA A 107 6.20 1.33 -11.60
CA ALA A 107 7.52 1.49 -12.20
C ALA A 107 8.62 1.64 -11.15
N TYR A 108 8.33 2.22 -9.98
CA TYR A 108 9.28 2.38 -8.87
C TYR A 108 9.76 1.03 -8.33
N VAL A 109 10.92 1.00 -7.67
CA VAL A 109 11.51 -0.23 -7.11
C VAL A 109 10.93 -0.49 -5.72
N ASN A 110 10.18 -1.59 -5.55
CA ASN A 110 9.67 -1.99 -4.24
C ASN A 110 9.17 -3.45 -4.23
N ALA A 111 9.03 -4.00 -3.02
CA ALA A 111 8.18 -5.16 -2.73
C ALA A 111 7.52 -4.95 -1.37
N TYR A 112 6.42 -5.64 -1.10
CA TYR A 112 5.74 -5.54 0.19
C TYR A 112 4.86 -6.75 0.47
N ALA A 113 4.57 -6.97 1.75
CA ALA A 113 3.61 -7.95 2.25
C ALA A 113 2.46 -7.29 3.04
N PHE A 114 1.25 -7.77 2.79
CA PHE A 114 0.10 -7.59 3.68
C PHE A 114 0.08 -8.68 4.76
N PRO A 115 -0.54 -8.40 5.92
CA PRO A 115 -0.49 -9.31 7.07
C PRO A 115 -1.09 -10.70 6.80
N GLY A 116 -2.07 -10.80 5.90
CA GLY A 116 -2.70 -12.06 5.49
C GLY A 116 -1.89 -12.91 4.51
N GLY A 117 -0.76 -12.40 4.00
CA GLY A 117 0.13 -13.13 3.09
C GLY A 117 0.02 -12.74 1.61
N SER A 118 -0.73 -11.69 1.26
CA SER A 118 -0.64 -11.11 -0.09
C SER A 118 0.64 -10.31 -0.24
N ILE A 119 1.50 -10.75 -1.15
CA ILE A 119 2.82 -10.19 -1.41
C ILE A 119 2.89 -9.70 -2.84
N ALA A 120 3.43 -8.50 -3.05
CA ALA A 120 3.66 -7.97 -4.38
C ALA A 120 5.10 -7.49 -4.60
N ALA A 121 5.55 -7.66 -5.84
CA ALA A 121 6.80 -7.11 -6.34
C ALA A 121 6.50 -6.18 -7.51
N THR A 122 7.04 -4.97 -7.49
CA THR A 122 6.85 -4.04 -8.61
C THR A 122 7.64 -4.50 -9.82
N ARG A 123 7.17 -4.18 -11.03
CA ARG A 123 8.01 -4.40 -12.22
C ARG A 123 9.34 -3.65 -12.15
N GLY A 124 9.40 -2.55 -11.40
CA GLY A 124 10.63 -1.81 -11.12
C GLY A 124 11.72 -2.66 -10.46
N ILE A 125 11.40 -3.45 -9.43
CA ILE A 125 12.40 -4.35 -8.82
C ILE A 125 12.68 -5.57 -9.72
N LEU A 126 11.65 -6.13 -10.36
CA LEU A 126 11.79 -7.35 -11.17
C LEU A 126 12.77 -7.18 -12.35
N ILE A 127 12.85 -6.00 -12.96
CA ILE A 127 13.83 -5.74 -14.04
C ILE A 127 15.28 -5.61 -13.56
N GLU A 128 15.50 -5.39 -12.26
CA GLU A 128 16.84 -5.23 -11.69
C GLU A 128 17.42 -6.54 -11.17
N LEU A 129 16.58 -7.45 -10.65
CA LEU A 129 17.05 -8.77 -10.19
C LEU A 129 17.75 -9.52 -11.34
N ARG A 130 18.68 -10.40 -11.00
CA ARG A 130 19.56 -11.09 -11.96
C ARG A 130 19.29 -12.58 -12.05
N ASN A 131 18.54 -13.17 -11.14
CA ASN A 131 18.25 -14.60 -11.10
C ASN A 131 17.07 -14.93 -10.15
N GLU A 132 16.58 -16.16 -10.17
CA GLU A 132 15.47 -16.59 -9.31
C GLU A 132 15.86 -16.65 -7.83
N ALA A 133 17.13 -16.89 -7.49
CA ALA A 133 17.55 -16.88 -6.09
C ALA A 133 17.47 -15.47 -5.47
N GLU A 134 17.74 -14.41 -6.25
CA GLU A 134 17.48 -13.02 -5.82
C GLU A 134 15.97 -12.74 -5.69
N LEU A 135 15.13 -13.26 -6.60
CA LEU A 135 13.67 -13.19 -6.44
C LEU A 135 13.19 -13.95 -5.19
N SER A 136 13.73 -15.13 -4.94
CA SER A 136 13.42 -15.94 -3.76
C SER A 136 13.89 -15.26 -2.49
N ALA A 137 15.00 -14.53 -2.51
CA ALA A 137 15.45 -13.74 -1.38
C ALA A 137 14.47 -12.59 -1.09
N LEU A 138 14.03 -11.88 -2.14
CA LEU A 138 13.05 -10.79 -2.03
C LEU A 138 11.73 -11.30 -1.45
N LEU A 139 11.15 -12.36 -2.03
CA LEU A 139 9.90 -12.94 -1.53
C LEU A 139 10.08 -13.59 -0.15
N GLY A 140 11.22 -14.21 0.11
CA GLY A 140 11.55 -14.82 1.41
C GLY A 140 11.60 -13.79 2.53
N HIS A 141 12.14 -12.60 2.27
CA HIS A 141 12.15 -11.46 3.20
C HIS A 141 10.73 -11.02 3.56
N GLU A 142 9.88 -10.80 2.55
CA GLU A 142 8.47 -10.43 2.73
C GLU A 142 7.68 -11.51 3.49
N ILE A 143 7.90 -12.78 3.18
CA ILE A 143 7.36 -13.93 3.93
C ILE A 143 7.84 -13.90 5.39
N GLY A 144 9.09 -13.48 5.63
CA GLY A 144 9.66 -13.27 6.96
C GLY A 144 8.82 -12.30 7.80
N HIS A 145 8.41 -11.16 7.23
CA HIS A 145 7.53 -10.20 7.91
C HIS A 145 6.18 -10.79 8.29
N VAL A 146 5.56 -11.56 7.38
CA VAL A 146 4.27 -12.23 7.63
C VAL A 146 4.40 -13.28 8.75
N ASN A 147 5.47 -14.08 8.70
CA ASN A 147 5.70 -15.14 9.68
C ASN A 147 5.99 -14.60 11.08
N ALA A 148 6.73 -13.50 11.17
CA ALA A 148 7.03 -12.82 12.44
C ALA A 148 5.91 -11.87 12.91
N ARG A 149 4.81 -11.75 12.14
CA ARG A 149 3.65 -10.91 12.45
C ARG A 149 4.03 -9.43 12.67
N HIS A 150 5.02 -8.94 11.92
CA HIS A 150 5.55 -7.58 12.12
C HIS A 150 4.49 -6.50 11.90
N THR A 151 3.67 -6.62 10.84
CA THR A 151 2.59 -5.67 10.55
C THR A 151 1.50 -5.69 11.62
N ALA A 152 1.07 -6.87 12.06
CA ALA A 152 0.10 -7.02 13.14
C ALA A 152 0.61 -6.45 14.48
N ALA A 153 1.88 -6.67 14.82
CA ALA A 153 2.52 -6.09 16.00
C ALA A 153 2.57 -4.54 15.91
N GLN A 154 2.88 -4.00 14.73
CA GLN A 154 2.90 -2.56 14.50
C GLN A 154 1.50 -1.93 14.59
N MET A 155 0.49 -2.59 14.01
CA MET A 155 -0.91 -2.17 14.13
C MET A 155 -1.42 -2.24 15.57
N SER A 156 -0.99 -3.24 16.34
CA SER A 156 -1.35 -3.36 17.75
C SER A 156 -0.78 -2.19 18.57
N LYS A 157 0.46 -1.77 18.28
CA LYS A 157 1.09 -0.61 18.89
C LYS A 157 0.42 0.70 18.49
N SER A 158 0.06 0.87 17.21
CA SER A 158 -0.63 2.09 16.75
C SER A 158 -2.07 2.16 17.28
N GLY A 159 -2.78 1.04 17.31
CA GLY A 159 -4.12 0.92 17.89
C GLY A 159 -4.19 1.40 19.33
N LEU A 160 -3.26 0.96 20.20
CA LEU A 160 -3.18 1.48 21.58
C LEU A 160 -2.99 3.00 21.65
N THR A 161 -2.20 3.55 20.72
CA THR A 161 -1.93 4.99 20.65
C THR A 161 -3.18 5.76 20.24
N SER A 162 -4.00 5.20 19.33
CA SER A 162 -5.28 5.76 18.92
C SER A 162 -6.40 5.61 19.97
N THR A 163 -6.40 4.55 20.78
CA THR A 163 -7.43 4.35 21.83
C THR A 163 -7.15 5.17 23.10
N LEU A 164 -5.87 5.45 23.42
CA LEU A 164 -5.48 6.34 24.53
C LEU A 164 -5.80 7.83 24.24
N ILE A 165 -6.01 8.18 22.97
CA ILE A 165 -6.42 9.52 22.51
C ILE A 165 -7.76 9.38 21.76
N GLY A 166 -8.79 8.86 22.43
CA GLY A 166 -10.18 9.01 21.98
C GLY A 166 -10.47 8.67 20.51
N GLY A 167 -10.16 7.46 20.07
CA GLY A 167 -10.89 6.76 19.00
C GLY A 167 -11.18 7.54 17.72
N ILE A 168 -10.15 8.04 17.03
CA ILE A 168 -10.26 8.42 15.61
C ILE A 168 -8.91 8.09 14.94
N ALA A 169 -8.92 7.20 13.95
CA ALA A 169 -7.84 7.14 12.97
C ALA A 169 -7.89 8.42 12.12
N THR A 170 -7.34 9.50 12.66
CA THR A 170 -7.13 10.76 11.96
C THR A 170 -5.95 10.59 11.01
N ILE A 171 -6.22 10.11 9.80
CA ILE A 171 -5.28 10.32 8.70
C ILE A 171 -5.38 11.80 8.36
N ALA A 172 -4.55 12.61 9.03
CA ALA A 172 -4.46 14.05 8.80
C ALA A 172 -3.97 14.30 7.38
N GLY A 173 -4.91 14.60 6.48
CA GLY A 173 -4.60 15.09 5.14
C GLY A 173 -3.93 16.45 5.24
N THR A 174 -2.65 16.53 4.87
CA THR A 174 -1.96 17.80 4.68
C THR A 174 -2.60 18.53 3.49
N GLN A 175 -3.40 19.55 3.80
CA GLN A 175 -3.99 20.41 2.80
C GLN A 175 -2.92 21.35 2.23
N VAL A 176 -2.53 21.13 0.98
CA VAL A 176 -1.84 22.14 0.15
C VAL A 176 -2.75 22.46 -1.04
N PRO A 177 -3.21 23.71 -1.22
CA PRO A 177 -4.05 24.09 -2.35
C PRO A 177 -3.35 23.81 -3.68
N GLY A 178 -4.07 23.25 -4.66
CA GLY A 178 -3.63 23.12 -6.06
C GLY A 178 -2.91 21.83 -6.47
N LEU A 179 -2.38 21.04 -5.53
CA LEU A 179 -1.80 19.71 -5.83
C LEU A 179 -1.98 18.68 -4.73
N GLY A 180 -2.13 19.13 -3.48
CA GLY A 180 -2.38 18.26 -2.34
C GLY A 180 -3.74 17.58 -2.44
N SER A 181 -4.75 18.17 -3.11
CA SER A 181 -6.11 17.64 -3.13
C SER A 181 -6.27 16.37 -3.96
N LEU A 182 -5.74 16.29 -5.19
CA LEU A 182 -5.88 15.08 -6.03
C LEU A 182 -4.98 13.93 -5.55
N ALA A 183 -3.75 14.23 -5.12
CA ALA A 183 -2.83 13.23 -4.55
C ALA A 183 -3.28 12.74 -3.16
N SER A 184 -3.84 13.61 -2.30
CA SER A 184 -4.44 13.17 -1.03
C SER A 184 -5.78 12.44 -1.22
N GLN A 185 -6.57 12.78 -2.26
CA GLN A 185 -7.82 12.07 -2.58
C GLN A 185 -7.55 10.67 -3.17
N LEU A 186 -6.52 10.54 -4.01
CA LEU A 186 -5.97 9.25 -4.45
C LEU A 186 -5.32 8.49 -3.28
N GLY A 187 -4.70 9.22 -2.36
CA GLY A 187 -3.94 8.72 -1.21
C GLY A 187 -4.76 8.27 0.00
N MET A 188 -6.04 8.64 0.09
CA MET A 188 -6.83 8.54 1.33
C MET A 188 -7.18 7.11 1.76
N PHE A 189 -7.04 6.14 0.84
CA PHE A 189 -7.19 4.69 1.08
C PHE A 189 -5.94 3.93 0.66
N THR A 190 -4.77 4.59 0.60
CA THR A 190 -3.53 3.84 0.39
C THR A 190 -3.25 3.02 1.62
N ALA A 191 -2.75 1.82 1.40
CA ALA A 191 -2.27 0.96 2.47
C ALA A 191 -1.03 1.54 3.17
N GLY A 192 -0.74 2.85 3.08
CA GLY A 192 0.39 3.51 3.72
C GLY A 192 0.45 3.32 5.23
N ALA A 193 -0.70 3.09 5.89
CA ALA A 193 -0.75 2.70 7.30
C ALA A 193 -0.32 1.23 7.54
N PHE A 194 -0.50 0.34 6.55
CA PHE A 194 -0.08 -1.06 6.57
C PHE A 194 1.34 -1.26 6.03
N LEU A 195 1.80 -0.38 5.12
CA LEU A 195 3.18 -0.23 4.66
C LEU A 195 4.01 0.54 5.68
N ALA A 196 3.85 0.18 6.96
CA ALA A 196 4.53 0.83 8.06
C ALA A 196 6.05 0.65 7.96
N HIS A 197 6.79 1.60 8.52
CA HIS A 197 8.24 1.49 8.61
C HIS A 197 8.60 0.36 9.56
N TYR A 198 9.34 -0.63 9.09
CA TYR A 198 9.82 -1.70 9.96
C TYR A 198 11.01 -1.22 10.81
N SER A 199 11.05 -1.67 12.06
CA SER A 199 12.22 -1.42 12.92
C SER A 199 13.44 -2.18 12.38
N ARG A 200 14.64 -1.76 12.77
CA ARG A 200 15.88 -2.48 12.41
C ARG A 200 15.86 -3.93 12.90
N ASP A 201 15.23 -4.20 14.05
CA ASP A 201 15.10 -5.57 14.57
C ASP A 201 14.13 -6.41 13.74
N ASN A 202 13.02 -5.82 13.28
CA ASN A 202 12.11 -6.49 12.35
C ASN A 202 12.83 -6.85 11.05
N GLU A 203 13.62 -5.93 10.50
CA GLU A 203 14.40 -6.17 9.27
C GLU A 203 15.42 -7.30 9.45
N ARG A 204 16.18 -7.32 10.56
CA ARG A 204 17.12 -8.42 10.85
C ARG A 204 16.41 -9.77 10.99
N GLN A 205 15.24 -9.79 11.64
CA GLN A 205 14.46 -11.00 11.80
C GLN A 205 13.92 -11.49 10.45
N ALA A 206 13.41 -10.58 9.62
CA ALA A 206 12.95 -10.88 8.27
C ALA A 206 14.10 -11.37 7.37
N ASP A 207 15.30 -10.78 7.48
CA ASP A 207 16.50 -11.24 6.77
C ASP A 207 16.87 -12.67 7.15
N ALA A 208 16.96 -12.94 8.45
CA ALA A 208 17.33 -14.27 8.96
C ALA A 208 16.32 -15.35 8.52
N LEU A 209 15.02 -15.02 8.58
CA LEU A 209 13.94 -15.89 8.14
C LEU A 209 13.95 -16.09 6.62
N GLY A 210 14.06 -15.02 5.84
CA GLY A 210 14.06 -15.08 4.38
C GLY A 210 15.23 -15.92 3.86
N LEU A 211 16.41 -15.74 4.45
CA LEU A 211 17.60 -16.53 4.11
C LEU A 211 17.43 -18.01 4.52
N GLU A 212 16.80 -18.30 5.65
CA GLU A 212 16.44 -19.66 6.05
C GLU A 212 15.44 -20.31 5.08
N TYR A 213 14.33 -19.63 4.78
CA TYR A 213 13.28 -20.19 3.94
C TYR A 213 13.73 -20.42 2.51
N MET A 214 14.53 -19.51 1.93
CA MET A 214 15.05 -19.71 0.57
C MET A 214 16.01 -20.91 0.50
N VAL A 215 16.84 -21.13 1.53
CA VAL A 215 17.74 -22.28 1.58
C VAL A 215 16.94 -23.58 1.74
N LYS A 216 15.93 -23.60 2.62
CA LYS A 216 15.01 -24.74 2.75
C LYS A 216 14.29 -25.06 1.43
N ALA A 217 13.94 -24.03 0.65
CA ALA A 217 13.34 -24.18 -0.67
C ALA A 217 14.35 -24.55 -1.78
N GLY A 218 15.63 -24.75 -1.46
CA GLY A 218 16.65 -25.22 -2.39
C GLY A 218 17.22 -24.13 -3.32
N TYR A 219 17.19 -22.87 -2.88
CA TYR A 219 17.82 -21.74 -3.60
C TYR A 219 19.20 -21.40 -3.06
N ASN A 220 20.07 -20.90 -3.93
CA ASN A 220 21.40 -20.46 -3.53
C ASN A 220 21.35 -19.27 -2.54
N PRO A 221 21.92 -19.38 -1.33
CA PRO A 221 21.91 -18.31 -0.34
C PRO A 221 22.66 -17.04 -0.80
N ASN A 222 23.58 -17.14 -1.76
CA ASN A 222 24.22 -15.97 -2.36
C ASN A 222 23.23 -15.10 -3.17
N GLY A 223 22.03 -15.60 -3.52
CA GLY A 223 20.96 -14.77 -4.05
C GLY A 223 20.52 -13.68 -3.06
N PHE A 224 20.54 -13.95 -1.75
CA PHE A 224 20.22 -12.96 -0.72
C PHE A 224 21.28 -11.86 -0.65
N VAL A 225 22.55 -12.26 -0.67
CA VAL A 225 23.68 -11.32 -0.73
C VAL A 225 23.61 -10.47 -2.01
N GLY A 226 23.28 -11.10 -3.14
CA GLY A 226 23.12 -10.42 -4.44
C GLY A 226 22.01 -9.37 -4.42
N LEU A 227 20.86 -9.66 -3.80
CA LEU A 227 19.78 -8.70 -3.61
C LEU A 227 20.23 -7.52 -2.73
N MET A 228 20.85 -7.79 -1.59
CA MET A 228 21.32 -6.75 -0.67
C MET A 228 22.37 -5.84 -1.32
N ASP A 229 23.28 -6.42 -2.10
CA ASP A 229 24.28 -5.65 -2.86
C ASP A 229 23.63 -4.78 -3.94
N LEU A 230 22.64 -5.33 -4.67
CA LEU A 230 21.85 -4.59 -5.65
C LEU A 230 21.21 -3.36 -5.00
N LEU A 231 20.46 -3.54 -3.91
CA LEU A 231 19.78 -2.45 -3.20
C LEU A 231 20.77 -1.39 -2.69
N ARG A 232 21.87 -1.82 -2.07
CA ARG A 232 22.92 -0.91 -1.58
C ARG A 232 23.58 -0.13 -2.72
N SER A 233 23.88 -0.80 -3.83
CA SER A 233 24.51 -0.16 -4.98
C SER A 233 23.58 0.84 -5.66
N THR A 234 22.29 0.51 -5.81
CA THR A 234 21.26 1.42 -6.33
C THR A 234 21.10 2.63 -5.41
N SER A 235 21.10 2.47 -4.10
CA SER A 235 21.03 3.61 -3.17
C SER A 235 22.18 4.61 -3.31
N LYS A 236 23.36 4.16 -3.76
CA LYS A 236 24.51 5.05 -3.98
C LYS A 236 24.44 5.80 -5.32
N HIS A 237 23.90 5.18 -6.36
CA HIS A 237 23.93 5.73 -7.73
C HIS A 237 22.58 6.34 -8.17
N GLU A 238 21.47 5.79 -7.70
CA GLU A 238 20.09 6.18 -8.02
C GLU A 238 19.23 6.21 -6.73
N PRO A 239 19.54 7.08 -5.74
CA PRO A 239 18.87 7.08 -4.44
C PRO A 239 17.35 7.25 -4.55
N SER A 240 16.87 8.05 -5.51
CA SER A 240 15.44 8.24 -5.77
C SER A 240 14.73 7.00 -6.30
N ALA A 241 15.46 6.06 -6.93
CA ALA A 241 14.85 4.84 -7.45
C ALA A 241 14.47 3.86 -6.33
N ILE A 242 15.16 3.91 -5.19
CA ILE A 242 14.98 3.00 -4.05
C ILE A 242 14.43 3.67 -2.79
N GLU A 243 14.16 4.98 -2.85
CA GLU A 243 13.69 5.78 -1.72
C GLU A 243 12.47 5.18 -1.03
N LEU A 244 11.49 4.70 -1.80
CA LEU A 244 10.27 4.09 -1.25
C LEU A 244 10.53 2.72 -0.59
N MET A 245 11.39 1.90 -1.19
CA MET A 245 11.80 0.63 -0.57
C MET A 245 12.52 0.89 0.75
N PHE A 246 13.39 1.90 0.82
CA PHE A 246 14.17 2.16 2.04
C PHE A 246 13.42 2.92 3.13
N SER A 247 12.35 3.64 2.78
CA SER A 247 11.44 4.21 3.78
C SER A 247 10.66 3.11 4.50
N THR A 248 10.28 2.04 3.80
CA THR A 248 9.57 0.89 4.38
C THR A 248 10.52 -0.14 5.01
N HIS A 249 11.65 -0.41 4.34
CA HIS A 249 12.68 -1.38 4.72
C HIS A 249 14.07 -0.72 4.83
N PRO A 250 14.42 -0.14 5.99
CA PRO A 250 15.71 0.54 6.15
C PRO A 250 16.90 -0.40 5.92
N MET A 251 17.67 -0.13 4.87
CA MET A 251 18.88 -0.90 4.54
C MET A 251 20.11 -0.40 5.32
N SER A 252 21.06 -1.29 5.63
CA SER A 252 22.32 -0.95 6.30
C SER A 252 23.49 -1.81 5.82
N ASP A 253 24.72 -1.30 5.93
CA ASP A 253 25.93 -2.11 5.69
C ASP A 253 26.08 -3.26 6.69
N GLU A 254 25.48 -3.12 7.88
CA GLU A 254 25.41 -4.18 8.88
C GLU A 254 24.57 -5.36 8.38
N ARG A 255 23.35 -5.14 7.89
CA ARG A 255 22.50 -6.20 7.31
C ARG A 255 23.19 -6.93 6.17
N TYR A 256 23.83 -6.19 5.26
CA TYR A 256 24.63 -6.79 4.18
C TYR A 256 25.76 -7.67 4.73
N SER A 257 26.54 -7.15 5.69
CA SER A 257 27.66 -7.89 6.28
C SER A 257 27.20 -9.14 7.02
N THR A 258 26.08 -9.06 7.75
CA THR A 258 25.44 -10.20 8.42
C THR A 258 24.98 -11.25 7.41
N ALA A 259 24.38 -10.85 6.29
CA ALA A 259 23.99 -11.77 5.22
C ALA A 259 25.23 -12.51 4.68
N VAL A 260 26.29 -11.79 4.30
CA VAL A 260 27.56 -12.38 3.83
C VAL A 260 28.12 -13.38 4.84
N GLN A 261 28.23 -12.97 6.11
CA GLN A 261 28.75 -13.84 7.17
C GLN A 261 27.89 -15.09 7.36
N THR A 262 26.56 -14.95 7.33
CA THR A 262 25.61 -16.07 7.51
C THR A 262 25.73 -17.07 6.36
N VAL A 263 25.88 -16.59 5.12
CA VAL A 263 26.12 -17.47 3.95
C VAL A 263 27.46 -18.20 4.04
N GLN A 264 28.52 -17.53 4.50
CA GLN A 264 29.85 -18.12 4.61
C GLN A 264 30.02 -19.10 5.78
N THR A 265 29.19 -18.97 6.82
CA THR A 265 29.26 -19.79 8.04
C THR A 265 28.12 -20.82 8.06
N LYS A 266 26.90 -20.40 8.40
CA LYS A 266 25.72 -21.26 8.59
C LYS A 266 25.34 -22.01 7.31
N TYR A 267 25.37 -21.35 6.16
CA TYR A 267 24.90 -21.92 4.88
C TYR A 267 26.03 -22.23 3.91
N ARG A 268 27.25 -22.47 4.42
CA ARG A 268 28.44 -22.78 3.60
C ARG A 268 28.22 -23.94 2.64
N GLN A 269 27.56 -25.00 3.10
CA GLN A 269 27.29 -26.20 2.29
C GLN A 269 26.18 -25.98 1.25
N ALA A 270 25.32 -24.98 1.43
CA ALA A 270 24.22 -24.67 0.53
C ALA A 270 24.64 -23.76 -0.64
N GLN A 271 25.89 -23.29 -0.69
CA GLN A 271 26.38 -22.39 -1.76
C GLN A 271 26.47 -23.04 -3.15
N ASN A 272 26.35 -24.38 -3.23
CA ASN A 272 26.26 -25.12 -4.50
C ASN A 272 24.83 -25.23 -5.05
N LEU A 273 23.82 -24.76 -4.30
CA LEU A 273 22.44 -24.74 -4.77
C LEU A 273 22.32 -23.84 -6.02
N PRO A 274 21.34 -24.08 -6.89
CA PRO A 274 21.18 -23.31 -8.12
C PRO A 274 20.67 -21.88 -7.88
N PHE A 275 21.14 -20.96 -8.72
CA PHE A 275 20.59 -19.59 -8.83
C PHE A 275 19.34 -19.51 -9.73
N TYR A 276 19.18 -20.47 -10.66
CA TYR A 276 18.20 -20.46 -11.75
C TYR A 276 18.19 -19.16 -12.57
N ARG A 277 19.39 -18.70 -12.97
CA ARG A 277 19.55 -17.48 -13.78
C ARG A 277 18.78 -17.53 -15.10
N GLU A 278 19.01 -18.56 -15.90
CA GLU A 278 18.41 -18.66 -17.24
C GLU A 278 16.89 -18.75 -17.17
N ARG A 279 16.36 -19.57 -16.24
CA ARG A 279 14.91 -19.63 -16.00
C ARG A 279 14.33 -18.25 -15.65
N TYR A 280 14.99 -17.48 -14.77
CA TYR A 280 14.54 -16.14 -14.45
C TYR A 280 14.55 -15.20 -15.67
N MET A 281 15.59 -15.27 -16.50
CA MET A 281 15.70 -14.45 -17.70
C MET A 281 14.61 -14.80 -18.72
N ASP A 282 14.33 -16.08 -18.94
CA ASP A 282 13.26 -16.55 -19.84
C ASP A 282 11.89 -16.06 -19.36
N GLN A 283 11.60 -16.21 -18.07
CA GLN A 283 10.31 -15.83 -17.49
C GLN A 283 10.10 -14.32 -17.41
N THR A 284 11.18 -13.53 -17.45
CA THR A 284 11.12 -12.05 -17.40
C THR A 284 11.39 -11.39 -18.74
N VAL A 285 11.54 -12.15 -19.83
CA VAL A 285 11.96 -11.60 -21.14
C VAL A 285 11.05 -10.47 -21.62
N LYS A 286 9.73 -10.65 -21.57
CA LYS A 286 8.75 -9.63 -21.98
C LYS A 286 8.82 -8.38 -21.10
N LEU A 287 9.05 -8.55 -19.79
CA LEU A 287 9.22 -7.42 -18.88
C LEU A 287 10.50 -6.63 -19.20
N ARG A 288 11.57 -7.35 -19.54
CA ARG A 288 12.89 -6.76 -19.81
C ARG A 288 12.97 -6.02 -21.13
N THR A 289 12.22 -6.43 -22.15
CA THR A 289 12.11 -5.63 -23.39
C THR A 289 11.52 -4.25 -23.11
N MET A 290 10.73 -4.10 -22.04
CA MET A 290 10.17 -2.83 -21.58
C MET A 290 11.07 -2.06 -20.60
N LYS A 291 12.30 -2.52 -20.32
CA LYS A 291 13.18 -1.88 -19.32
C LYS A 291 13.38 -0.38 -19.58
N GLY A 292 13.57 0.01 -20.84
CA GLY A 292 13.73 1.41 -21.23
C GLY A 292 12.50 2.27 -20.91
N ALA A 293 11.30 1.75 -21.15
CA ALA A 293 10.04 2.42 -20.82
C ALA A 293 9.85 2.52 -19.30
N ILE A 294 10.13 1.45 -18.54
CA ILE A 294 10.02 1.45 -17.08
C ILE A 294 10.96 2.47 -16.45
N LYS A 295 12.22 2.54 -16.89
CA LYS A 295 13.18 3.57 -16.44
C LYS A 295 12.73 4.99 -16.80
N ALA A 296 12.12 5.19 -17.97
CA ALA A 296 11.57 6.49 -18.32
C ALA A 296 10.39 6.87 -17.40
N MET A 297 9.49 5.92 -17.09
CA MET A 297 8.40 6.14 -16.14
C MET A 297 8.90 6.49 -14.74
N GLN A 298 9.92 5.81 -14.22
CA GLN A 298 10.56 6.15 -12.94
C GLN A 298 11.03 7.61 -12.90
N LYS A 299 11.70 8.07 -13.97
CA LYS A 299 12.15 9.47 -14.09
C LYS A 299 10.98 10.45 -14.18
N GLY A 300 9.92 10.08 -14.91
CA GLY A 300 8.71 10.89 -15.01
C GLY A 300 7.99 11.04 -13.67
N GLU A 301 7.86 9.97 -12.88
CA GLU A 301 7.29 10.03 -11.53
C GLU A 301 8.14 10.89 -10.58
N HIS A 302 9.48 10.79 -10.68
CA HIS A 302 10.37 11.66 -9.91
C HIS A 302 10.21 13.14 -10.29
N ALA A 303 10.11 13.45 -11.59
CA ALA A 303 9.83 14.80 -12.06
C ALA A 303 8.45 15.31 -11.60
N MET A 304 7.42 14.46 -11.60
CA MET A 304 6.10 14.76 -11.03
C MET A 304 6.19 15.13 -9.54
N ALA A 305 6.95 14.36 -8.75
CA ALA A 305 7.15 14.64 -7.32
C ALA A 305 7.85 16.00 -7.08
N GLN A 306 8.74 16.40 -7.99
CA GLN A 306 9.41 17.71 -7.99
C GLN A 306 8.58 18.83 -8.63
N LYS A 307 7.34 18.57 -9.03
CA LYS A 307 6.45 19.50 -9.74
C LYS A 307 6.98 19.99 -11.11
N LYS A 308 7.91 19.25 -11.71
CA LYS A 308 8.49 19.53 -13.04
C LYS A 308 7.66 18.84 -14.12
N TYR A 309 6.46 19.35 -14.38
CA TYR A 309 5.48 18.63 -15.21
C TYR A 309 5.86 18.50 -16.68
N ASP A 310 6.55 19.49 -17.26
CA ASP A 310 7.00 19.41 -18.66
C ASP A 310 8.11 18.35 -18.85
N GLU A 311 9.00 18.23 -17.86
CA GLU A 311 10.01 17.16 -17.83
C GLU A 311 9.34 15.80 -17.64
N ALA A 312 8.35 15.70 -16.75
CA ALA A 312 7.58 14.47 -16.53
C ALA A 312 6.86 14.01 -17.81
N GLU A 313 6.17 14.92 -18.50
CA GLU A 313 5.53 14.66 -19.79
C GLU A 313 6.52 14.08 -20.78
N THR A 314 7.70 14.70 -20.94
CA THR A 314 8.75 14.24 -21.87
C THR A 314 9.18 12.79 -21.57
N TYR A 315 9.34 12.44 -20.30
CA TYR A 315 9.69 11.07 -19.91
C TYR A 315 8.55 10.08 -20.17
N PHE A 316 7.31 10.44 -19.87
CA PHE A 316 6.15 9.58 -20.12
C PHE A 316 5.91 9.39 -21.63
N GLU A 317 6.11 10.42 -22.46
CA GLU A 317 6.09 10.29 -23.93
C GLU A 317 7.16 9.32 -24.42
N LYS A 318 8.39 9.42 -23.89
CA LYS A 318 9.47 8.48 -24.22
C LYS A 318 9.11 7.04 -23.87
N ALA A 319 8.45 6.82 -22.72
CA ALA A 319 7.99 5.50 -22.32
C ALA A 319 6.90 4.97 -23.28
N LEU A 320 5.88 5.78 -23.55
CA LEU A 320 4.77 5.42 -24.44
C LEU A 320 5.18 5.30 -25.90
N LYS A 321 6.27 5.93 -26.34
CA LYS A 321 6.84 5.69 -27.66
C LYS A 321 7.40 4.27 -27.81
N GLN A 322 7.96 3.71 -26.73
CA GLN A 322 8.48 2.34 -26.72
C GLN A 322 7.37 1.31 -26.50
N VAL A 323 6.43 1.60 -25.60
CA VAL A 323 5.31 0.72 -25.25
C VAL A 323 4.01 1.53 -25.28
N PRO A 324 3.40 1.73 -26.47
CA PRO A 324 2.24 2.62 -26.63
C PRO A 324 1.02 2.25 -25.81
N ASP A 325 0.88 0.97 -25.49
CA ASP A 325 -0.26 0.40 -24.77
C ASP A 325 0.11 0.06 -23.31
N ASP A 326 1.19 0.65 -22.76
CA ASP A 326 1.53 0.47 -21.35
C ASP A 326 0.47 1.12 -20.45
N TYR A 327 -0.29 0.31 -19.71
CA TYR A 327 -1.38 0.81 -18.86
C TYR A 327 -0.90 1.88 -17.86
N ALA A 328 0.15 1.57 -17.11
CA ALA A 328 0.66 2.48 -16.08
C ALA A 328 1.24 3.76 -16.71
N GLY A 329 1.96 3.67 -17.83
CA GLY A 329 2.44 4.83 -18.58
C GLY A 329 1.30 5.75 -19.06
N LEU A 330 0.19 5.16 -19.54
CA LEU A 330 -1.00 5.93 -19.94
C LEU A 330 -1.66 6.63 -18.76
N VAL A 331 -1.79 5.94 -17.61
CA VAL A 331 -2.33 6.51 -16.38
C VAL A 331 -1.42 7.63 -15.84
N MET A 332 -0.10 7.43 -15.84
CA MET A 332 0.87 8.44 -15.40
C MET A 332 0.83 9.70 -16.30
N MET A 333 0.77 9.51 -17.62
CA MET A 333 0.61 10.61 -18.56
C MET A 333 -0.71 11.36 -18.32
N ALA A 334 -1.83 10.64 -18.15
CA ALA A 334 -3.10 11.25 -17.83
C ALA A 334 -3.03 12.10 -16.55
N LYS A 335 -2.43 11.58 -15.47
CA LYS A 335 -2.21 12.32 -14.22
C LYS A 335 -1.38 13.60 -14.46
N CYS A 336 -0.32 13.51 -15.26
CA CYS A 336 0.51 14.65 -15.63
C CYS A 336 -0.31 15.74 -16.34
N GLN A 337 -1.12 15.37 -17.34
CA GLN A 337 -1.96 16.32 -18.07
C GLN A 337 -3.05 16.93 -17.17
N MET A 338 -3.67 16.15 -16.28
CA MET A 338 -4.67 16.66 -15.34
C MET A 338 -4.10 17.72 -14.41
N VAL A 339 -2.89 17.52 -13.87
CA VAL A 339 -2.23 18.50 -13.00
C VAL A 339 -1.87 19.78 -13.75
N ARG A 340 -1.69 19.69 -15.08
CA ARG A 340 -1.49 20.84 -15.98
C ARG A 340 -2.81 21.43 -16.50
N GLU A 341 -3.95 20.99 -15.96
CA GLU A 341 -5.31 21.40 -16.35
C GLU A 341 -5.65 21.11 -17.83
N LYS A 342 -4.87 20.26 -18.50
CA LYS A 342 -5.04 19.80 -19.88
C LYS A 342 -6.00 18.61 -19.94
N TYR A 343 -7.26 18.85 -19.57
CA TYR A 343 -8.25 17.80 -19.40
C TYR A 343 -8.64 17.10 -20.70
N SER A 344 -8.58 17.78 -21.85
CA SER A 344 -8.85 17.18 -23.17
C SER A 344 -7.79 16.13 -23.51
N GLU A 345 -6.52 16.49 -23.34
CA GLU A 345 -5.38 15.60 -23.53
C GLU A 345 -5.41 14.44 -22.55
N ALA A 346 -5.66 14.71 -21.26
CA ALA A 346 -5.83 13.68 -20.24
C ALA A 346 -6.89 12.66 -20.64
N GLY A 347 -8.05 13.12 -21.14
CA GLY A 347 -9.15 12.26 -21.58
C GLY A 347 -8.75 11.27 -22.68
N ARG A 348 -7.84 11.65 -23.58
CA ARG A 348 -7.33 10.74 -24.63
C ARG A 348 -6.55 9.58 -24.03
N PHE A 349 -5.66 9.86 -23.09
CA PHE A 349 -4.84 8.84 -22.42
C PHE A 349 -5.68 7.95 -21.51
N VAL A 350 -6.61 8.53 -20.75
CA VAL A 350 -7.52 7.76 -19.89
C VAL A 350 -8.41 6.82 -20.71
N LYS A 351 -8.98 7.29 -21.83
CA LYS A 351 -9.76 6.44 -22.73
C LYS A 351 -8.94 5.24 -23.22
N LYS A 352 -7.68 5.48 -23.60
CA LYS A 352 -6.76 4.42 -24.01
C LYS A 352 -6.45 3.45 -22.86
N ALA A 353 -6.17 3.96 -21.66
CA ALA A 353 -5.91 3.15 -20.47
C ALA A 353 -7.10 2.22 -20.14
N LYS A 354 -8.33 2.74 -20.20
CA LYS A 354 -9.56 1.94 -20.02
C LYS A 354 -9.71 0.82 -21.06
N ASN A 355 -9.27 1.05 -22.29
CA ASN A 355 -9.31 0.01 -23.34
C ASN A 355 -8.23 -1.07 -23.12
N VAL A 356 -7.04 -0.67 -22.68
CA VAL A 356 -5.93 -1.60 -22.40
C VAL A 356 -6.23 -2.48 -21.19
N TYR A 357 -6.75 -1.90 -20.10
CA TYR A 357 -7.03 -2.63 -18.87
C TYR A 357 -8.38 -2.26 -18.27
N PRO A 358 -9.50 -2.70 -18.89
CA PRO A 358 -10.85 -2.28 -18.50
C PRO A 358 -11.27 -2.73 -17.09
N GLN A 359 -10.61 -3.76 -16.56
CA GLN A 359 -10.89 -4.31 -15.23
C GLN A 359 -10.08 -3.63 -14.11
N GLU A 360 -9.26 -2.63 -14.42
CA GLU A 360 -8.50 -1.89 -13.41
C GLU A 360 -9.19 -0.55 -13.09
N ALA A 361 -9.24 -0.20 -11.80
CA ALA A 361 -10.06 0.89 -11.29
C ALA A 361 -9.50 2.31 -11.55
N GLN A 362 -8.18 2.51 -11.54
CA GLN A 362 -7.54 3.84 -11.64
C GLN A 362 -7.90 4.60 -12.90
N ALA A 363 -7.99 3.93 -14.05
CA ALA A 363 -8.37 4.62 -15.28
C ALA A 363 -9.82 5.14 -15.21
N HIS A 364 -10.74 4.38 -14.61
CA HIS A 364 -12.12 4.86 -14.36
C HIS A 364 -12.15 5.96 -13.31
N TYR A 365 -11.33 5.87 -12.26
CA TYR A 365 -11.17 6.95 -11.28
C TYR A 365 -10.80 8.27 -11.97
N LEU A 366 -9.73 8.28 -12.76
CA LEU A 366 -9.27 9.47 -13.47
C LEU A 366 -10.30 9.95 -14.51
N ALA A 367 -10.96 9.01 -15.22
CA ALA A 367 -12.01 9.34 -16.19
C ALA A 367 -13.14 10.14 -15.54
N GLY A 368 -13.58 9.72 -14.35
CA GLY A 368 -14.58 10.44 -13.56
C GLY A 368 -14.19 11.90 -13.34
N PHE A 369 -12.97 12.17 -12.86
CA PHE A 369 -12.50 13.53 -12.62
C PHE A 369 -12.27 14.34 -13.91
N VAL A 370 -11.75 13.72 -14.96
CA VAL A 370 -11.60 14.37 -16.27
C VAL A 370 -12.97 14.81 -16.79
N ASN A 371 -13.96 13.93 -16.74
CA ASN A 371 -15.32 14.20 -17.19
C ASN A 371 -16.01 15.26 -16.32
N MET A 372 -15.82 15.24 -15.00
CA MET A 372 -16.33 16.29 -14.12
C MET A 372 -15.78 17.68 -14.48
N ASN A 373 -14.47 17.80 -14.75
CA ASN A 373 -13.86 19.06 -15.14
C ASN A 373 -14.34 19.54 -16.51
N GLN A 374 -14.66 18.61 -17.42
CA GLN A 374 -15.28 18.90 -18.70
C GLN A 374 -16.80 19.10 -18.64
N LYS A 375 -17.40 19.11 -17.43
CA LYS A 375 -18.86 19.22 -17.20
C LYS A 375 -19.68 18.08 -17.82
N GLN A 376 -19.06 16.95 -18.12
CA GLN A 376 -19.70 15.72 -18.60
C GLN A 376 -20.13 14.88 -17.40
N PHE A 377 -21.09 15.36 -16.63
CA PHE A 377 -21.46 14.78 -15.33
C PHE A 377 -22.08 13.37 -15.42
N ASP A 378 -22.76 13.05 -16.53
CA ASP A 378 -23.31 11.71 -16.78
C ASP A 378 -22.20 10.68 -16.99
N SER A 379 -21.26 10.98 -17.89
CA SER A 379 -20.05 10.17 -18.11
C SER A 379 -19.25 10.01 -16.82
N ALA A 380 -19.08 11.11 -16.05
CA ALA A 380 -18.37 11.06 -14.78
C ALA A 380 -19.05 10.11 -13.78
N TYR A 381 -20.38 10.15 -13.68
CA TYR A 381 -21.14 9.25 -12.82
C TYR A 381 -20.93 7.78 -13.20
N GLU A 382 -21.01 7.43 -14.49
CA GLU A 382 -20.80 6.05 -14.95
C GLU A 382 -19.36 5.57 -14.71
N ASP A 383 -18.36 6.44 -14.86
CA ASP A 383 -16.97 6.12 -14.53
C ASP A 383 -16.78 5.84 -13.03
N PHE A 384 -17.33 6.68 -12.15
CA PHE A 384 -17.27 6.44 -10.70
C PHE A 384 -18.04 5.18 -10.28
N LYS A 385 -19.14 4.86 -10.96
CA LYS A 385 -19.89 3.62 -10.75
C LYS A 385 -19.10 2.40 -11.20
N MET A 386 -18.37 2.49 -12.31
CA MET A 386 -17.48 1.43 -12.77
C MET A 386 -16.30 1.23 -11.80
N TYR A 387 -15.72 2.31 -11.27
CA TYR A 387 -14.74 2.23 -10.18
C TYR A 387 -15.32 1.47 -8.98
N GLU A 388 -16.49 1.86 -8.46
CA GLU A 388 -17.11 1.23 -7.28
C GLU A 388 -17.42 -0.25 -7.54
N LYS A 389 -17.76 -0.63 -8.78
CA LYS A 389 -17.96 -2.02 -9.17
C LYS A 389 -16.67 -2.84 -9.15
N ILE A 390 -15.55 -2.27 -9.59
CA ILE A 390 -14.25 -2.95 -9.63
C ILE A 390 -13.60 -3.00 -8.25
N LEU A 391 -13.62 -1.88 -7.53
CA LEU A 391 -12.95 -1.68 -6.25
C LEU A 391 -13.91 -1.03 -5.25
N PRO A 392 -14.84 -1.81 -4.66
CA PRO A 392 -15.90 -1.32 -3.79
C PRO A 392 -15.37 -0.95 -2.40
N GLY A 393 -15.96 0.09 -1.80
CA GLY A 393 -15.69 0.49 -0.41
C GLY A 393 -15.02 1.85 -0.23
N ASN A 394 -14.72 2.57 -1.33
CA ASN A 394 -14.19 3.94 -1.25
C ASN A 394 -15.33 4.98 -1.09
N PRO A 395 -15.58 5.54 0.11
CA PRO A 395 -16.64 6.52 0.33
C PRO A 395 -16.45 7.81 -0.47
N ASN A 396 -15.22 8.20 -0.82
CA ASN A 396 -15.01 9.39 -1.66
C ASN A 396 -15.69 9.21 -3.02
N ILE A 397 -15.71 8.00 -3.57
CA ILE A 397 -16.35 7.71 -4.85
C ILE A 397 -17.86 7.81 -4.74
N THR A 398 -18.45 7.34 -3.64
CA THR A 398 -19.86 7.55 -3.35
C THR A 398 -20.20 9.04 -3.29
N PHE A 399 -19.35 9.87 -2.67
CA PHE A 399 -19.53 11.33 -2.67
C PHE A 399 -19.49 11.91 -4.09
N TYR A 400 -18.51 11.53 -4.92
CA TYR A 400 -18.40 12.06 -6.29
C TYR A 400 -19.53 11.58 -7.20
N GLN A 401 -20.07 10.37 -7.00
CA GLN A 401 -21.31 9.94 -7.64
C GLN A 401 -22.47 10.87 -7.26
N GLY A 402 -22.63 11.17 -5.96
CA GLY A 402 -23.66 12.11 -5.48
C GLY A 402 -23.49 13.51 -6.06
N LEU A 403 -22.25 13.99 -6.16
CA LEU A 403 -21.94 15.29 -6.76
C LEU A 403 -22.23 15.32 -8.27
N SER A 404 -21.89 14.27 -9.02
CA SER A 404 -22.28 14.17 -10.43
C SER A 404 -23.79 14.17 -10.62
N LEU A 405 -24.54 13.42 -9.79
CA LEU A 405 -26.00 13.39 -9.82
C LEU A 405 -26.62 14.75 -9.48
N GLU A 406 -26.06 15.45 -8.49
CA GLU A 406 -26.47 16.81 -8.14
C GLU A 406 -26.32 17.75 -9.33
N LYS A 407 -25.17 17.71 -10.02
CA LYS A 407 -24.90 18.54 -11.20
C LYS A 407 -25.79 18.22 -12.39
N MET A 408 -26.43 17.04 -12.39
CA MET A 408 -27.47 16.64 -13.35
C MET A 408 -28.90 16.93 -12.86
N ASN A 409 -29.07 17.64 -11.74
CA ASN A 409 -30.36 17.90 -11.08
C ASN A 409 -31.13 16.62 -10.65
N ARG A 410 -30.44 15.48 -10.49
CA ARG A 410 -31.02 14.22 -10.01
C ARG A 410 -31.00 14.17 -8.47
N VAL A 411 -31.76 15.08 -7.85
CA VAL A 411 -31.70 15.38 -6.41
C VAL A 411 -31.94 14.15 -5.54
N SER A 412 -32.96 13.34 -5.84
CA SER A 412 -33.29 12.17 -5.01
C SER A 412 -32.16 11.13 -4.98
N GLU A 413 -31.54 10.87 -6.13
CA GLU A 413 -30.43 9.92 -6.22
C GLU A 413 -29.14 10.49 -5.62
N SER A 414 -28.91 11.79 -5.77
CA SER A 414 -27.80 12.49 -5.10
C SER A 414 -27.93 12.40 -3.58
N ALA A 415 -29.14 12.60 -3.05
CA ALA A 415 -29.43 12.49 -1.63
C ALA A 415 -29.13 11.08 -1.09
N ASP A 416 -29.49 10.01 -1.80
CA ASP A 416 -29.11 8.63 -1.41
C ASP A 416 -27.58 8.49 -1.27
N LYS A 417 -26.83 8.98 -2.27
CA LYS A 417 -25.36 8.91 -2.25
C LYS A 417 -24.74 9.72 -1.13
N TYR A 418 -25.22 10.94 -0.89
CA TYR A 418 -24.76 11.77 0.22
C TYR A 418 -25.09 11.17 1.58
N TYR A 419 -26.28 10.59 1.73
CA TYR A 419 -26.67 9.92 2.96
C TYR A 419 -25.78 8.69 3.24
N ARG A 420 -25.51 7.87 2.23
CA ARG A 420 -24.55 6.75 2.32
C ARG A 420 -23.14 7.24 2.68
N TYR A 421 -22.70 8.36 2.10
CA TYR A 421 -21.40 8.94 2.39
C TYR A 421 -21.27 9.38 3.85
N ILE A 422 -22.22 10.17 4.38
CA ILE A 422 -22.13 10.72 5.73
C ILE A 422 -22.27 9.67 6.84
N LYS A 423 -22.88 8.51 6.53
CA LYS A 423 -22.90 7.35 7.45
C LYS A 423 -21.51 6.78 7.71
N VAL A 424 -20.60 6.91 6.75
CA VAL A 424 -19.22 6.41 6.84
C VAL A 424 -18.25 7.54 7.20
N VAL A 425 -18.46 8.74 6.66
CA VAL A 425 -17.59 9.90 6.84
C VAL A 425 -18.38 11.05 7.47
N ASN A 426 -18.20 11.25 8.77
CA ASN A 426 -18.96 12.23 9.57
C ASN A 426 -18.24 13.58 9.78
N GLN A 427 -17.04 13.75 9.22
CA GLN A 427 -16.20 14.94 9.42
C GLN A 427 -15.53 15.39 8.12
N GLY A 428 -15.07 16.65 8.11
CA GLY A 428 -14.42 17.27 6.94
C GLY A 428 -15.40 17.98 6.00
N ASP A 429 -14.85 18.71 5.03
CA ASP A 429 -15.64 19.64 4.21
C ASP A 429 -16.62 18.94 3.27
N LYS A 430 -16.28 17.75 2.77
CA LYS A 430 -17.20 16.92 1.98
C LYS A 430 -18.39 16.45 2.82
N ALA A 431 -18.16 16.04 4.06
CA ALA A 431 -19.24 15.62 4.96
C ALA A 431 -20.16 16.79 5.32
N LYS A 432 -19.58 17.95 5.64
CA LYS A 432 -20.33 19.20 5.85
C LYS A 432 -21.14 19.60 4.61
N TYR A 433 -20.53 19.49 3.43
CA TYR A 433 -21.20 19.76 2.15
C TYR A 433 -22.39 18.84 1.93
N ALA A 434 -22.18 17.53 2.02
CA ALA A 434 -23.21 16.50 1.85
C ALA A 434 -24.35 16.68 2.86
N TYR A 435 -24.01 16.90 4.13
CA TYR A 435 -25.00 17.16 5.20
C TYR A 435 -25.83 18.41 4.90
N ARG A 436 -25.18 19.53 4.56
CA ARG A 436 -25.89 20.78 4.22
C ARG A 436 -26.85 20.57 3.06
N ARG A 437 -26.43 19.86 2.00
CA ARG A 437 -27.30 19.55 0.86
C ARG A 437 -28.52 18.71 1.26
N LEU A 438 -28.32 17.72 2.12
CA LEU A 438 -29.43 16.90 2.64
C LEU A 438 -30.44 17.72 3.46
N VAL A 439 -29.96 18.69 4.25
CA VAL A 439 -30.84 19.63 4.99
C VAL A 439 -31.58 20.56 4.04
N GLU A 440 -30.89 21.17 3.08
CA GLU A 440 -31.49 22.05 2.05
C GLU A 440 -32.60 21.34 1.27
N TRP A 441 -32.43 20.04 1.00
CA TRP A 441 -33.42 19.22 0.30
C TRP A 441 -34.46 18.54 1.21
N GLY A 442 -34.39 18.75 2.53
CA GLY A 442 -35.35 18.20 3.49
C GLY A 442 -35.21 16.70 3.80
N TYR A 443 -34.09 16.07 3.45
CA TYR A 443 -33.82 14.65 3.74
C TYR A 443 -33.29 14.43 5.17
N VAL A 444 -32.74 15.47 5.79
CA VAL A 444 -32.23 15.46 7.17
C VAL A 444 -32.71 16.74 7.87
N LYS A 445 -33.00 16.65 9.17
CA LYS A 445 -33.51 17.76 9.98
C LYS A 445 -32.39 18.56 10.65
#